data_AF-A0A8J4D982-F1
#
_entry.id   AF-A0A8J4D982-F1
#
_cell.length_a   1.000
_cell.length_b   1.000
_cell.length_c   1.000
_cell.angle_alpha   90.00
_cell.angle_beta   90.00
_cell.angle_gamma   90.00
#
_symmetry.space_group_name_H-M   'P 1'
#
loop_
_entity.id
_entity.type
_entity.pdbx_description
1 polymer ?
#
loop_
_entity_poly.entity_id
_entity_poly.type
_entity_poly.pdbx_seq_one_letter_code
_entity_poly.pdbx_strand_id
1 'polypeptide(L)'
;MSMLSLTPCNHMMPMASYKPFLPVRAKLYARLPRVAHRSRNNTLVRRTSGDLSESVATEIANNSKSHATVNPGGTEPAASNSDDEARQIVDEVLEAIKDTDSGLQASPELRARVDSLLLRLETLGSAQQPRPLDNPLLWGNYNVAYSSVGKKQTEGEPAGGRFRGRIGRALFRTTGLFQSVLKPDIATNKIEFRLFGFLPGSVGLRGRVRPEGENGDTVQVVFEPPVLSIANNLHLKLGNPSIVGLTTTYLDERIRLGKGRRGSLFVFTRGGAADAAGMDQVGLQRTSPTAAAAFSAFFLSLILGAAALWVSGQLVMKAVAVAMWLLGAAMGTVLYRGGIVRYAEDERILAEIERLRKEEEQRRERADGTEGGRPAAAASATA
;
A
#
# COMPACT_ATOMS: atom_id res chain seq x y z
N MET A 1 -55.89 52.82 -17.42
CA MET A 1 -55.54 51.93 -18.54
C MET A 1 -54.13 52.28 -18.99
N SER A 2 -53.13 51.58 -18.46
CA SER A 2 -51.74 51.66 -18.92
C SER A 2 -51.21 50.24 -19.00
N MET A 3 -51.05 49.74 -20.23
CA MET A 3 -50.41 48.44 -20.49
C MET A 3 -48.90 48.64 -20.52
N LEU A 4 -48.19 47.95 -19.63
CA LEU A 4 -46.76 47.78 -19.68
C LEU A 4 -46.43 46.62 -20.64
N SER A 5 -45.76 46.97 -21.74
CA SER A 5 -45.17 46.03 -22.70
C SER A 5 -43.77 45.64 -22.21
N LEU A 6 -43.52 44.33 -22.06
CA LEU A 6 -42.20 43.77 -21.77
C LEU A 6 -41.72 43.00 -23.00
N THR A 7 -40.72 43.55 -23.67
CA THR A 7 -39.87 42.87 -24.66
C THR A 7 -38.88 41.92 -23.97
N PRO A 8 -38.67 40.69 -24.47
CA PRO A 8 -37.59 39.83 -23.99
C PRO A 8 -36.27 40.11 -24.72
N CYS A 9 -35.22 40.37 -23.96
CA CYS A 9 -33.84 40.41 -24.45
C CYS A 9 -33.30 38.98 -24.62
N ASN A 10 -33.13 38.54 -25.86
CA ASN A 10 -32.35 37.35 -26.18
C ASN A 10 -30.85 37.72 -26.22
N HIS A 11 -30.09 37.27 -25.21
CA HIS A 11 -28.64 37.28 -25.25
C HIS A 11 -28.14 35.83 -25.27
N MET A 12 -27.97 35.30 -26.49
CA MET A 12 -27.26 34.05 -26.74
C MET A 12 -25.75 34.31 -26.60
N MET A 13 -25.13 33.73 -25.58
CA MET A 13 -23.68 33.56 -25.54
C MET A 13 -23.26 32.36 -26.40
N PRO A 14 -22.14 32.43 -27.14
CA PRO A 14 -21.69 31.34 -27.99
C PRO A 14 -21.12 30.20 -27.14
N MET A 15 -21.69 29.00 -27.33
CA MET A 15 -21.17 27.74 -26.83
C MET A 15 -19.76 27.50 -27.39
N ALA A 16 -18.77 27.44 -26.51
CA ALA A 16 -17.43 26.96 -26.85
C ALA A 16 -17.53 25.49 -27.30
N SER A 17 -17.08 25.24 -28.52
CA SER A 17 -17.00 23.93 -29.16
C SER A 17 -16.16 22.97 -28.32
N TYR A 18 -16.83 22.02 -27.66
CA TYR A 18 -16.21 20.90 -26.98
C TYR A 18 -15.68 19.92 -28.03
N LYS A 19 -14.36 19.83 -28.18
CA LYS A 19 -13.71 18.73 -28.92
C LYS A 19 -13.78 17.47 -28.05
N PRO A 20 -14.33 16.34 -28.54
CA PRO A 20 -14.30 15.09 -27.80
C PRO A 20 -12.86 14.56 -27.72
N PHE A 21 -12.43 14.25 -26.50
CA PHE A 21 -11.16 13.61 -26.21
C PHE A 21 -11.25 12.14 -26.63
N LEU A 22 -10.65 11.79 -27.78
CA LEU A 22 -10.48 10.41 -28.22
C LEU A 22 -9.26 9.80 -27.49
N PRO A 23 -9.38 8.62 -26.85
CA PRO A 23 -8.22 7.95 -26.26
C PRO A 23 -7.33 7.38 -27.37
N VAL A 24 -6.09 7.87 -27.42
CA VAL A 24 -5.04 7.33 -28.30
C VAL A 24 -4.70 5.91 -27.86
N ARG A 25 -5.14 4.93 -28.64
CA ARG A 25 -4.55 3.59 -28.71
C ARG A 25 -3.19 3.68 -29.42
N ALA A 26 -2.12 3.29 -28.73
CA ALA A 26 -0.88 2.75 -29.30
C ALA A 26 -0.39 1.71 -28.28
N LYS A 27 -0.39 0.39 -28.49
CA LYS A 27 0.30 -0.40 -29.54
C LYS A 27 1.69 0.13 -29.85
N LEU A 28 2.67 -0.24 -29.02
CA LEU A 28 4.06 -0.48 -29.43
C LEU A 28 4.82 -1.21 -28.30
N TYR A 29 4.74 -2.54 -28.32
CA TYR A 29 5.81 -3.40 -27.82
C TYR A 29 6.76 -3.62 -28.99
N ALA A 30 7.98 -3.07 -28.92
CA ALA A 30 9.12 -3.57 -29.67
C ALA A 30 10.43 -2.98 -29.12
N ARG A 31 11.37 -3.89 -28.82
CA ARG A 31 12.83 -3.72 -28.71
C ARG A 31 13.39 -3.03 -27.47
N LEU A 32 13.73 -3.89 -26.50
CA LEU A 32 14.85 -3.70 -25.58
C LEU A 32 16.18 -3.58 -26.36
N PRO A 33 17.10 -2.69 -25.97
CA PRO A 33 18.53 -2.88 -26.21
C PRO A 33 19.21 -3.49 -24.96
N ARG A 34 19.91 -4.60 -25.19
CA ARG A 34 20.95 -5.14 -24.30
C ARG A 34 22.01 -4.06 -24.04
N VAL A 35 22.23 -3.67 -22.80
CA VAL A 35 23.41 -2.88 -22.40
C VAL A 35 24.47 -3.84 -21.89
N ALA A 36 25.51 -4.03 -22.69
CA ALA A 36 26.76 -4.65 -22.30
C ALA A 36 27.61 -3.64 -21.53
N HIS A 37 27.94 -3.93 -20.27
CA HIS A 37 28.93 -3.17 -19.52
C HIS A 37 30.34 -3.59 -19.96
N ARG A 38 30.89 -2.82 -20.91
CA ARG A 38 32.30 -2.91 -21.33
C ARG A 38 33.13 -2.00 -20.42
N SER A 39 34.02 -2.64 -19.65
CA SER A 39 35.11 -2.03 -18.91
C SER A 39 35.99 -1.15 -19.83
N ARG A 40 36.25 0.09 -19.41
CA ARG A 40 37.37 0.91 -19.90
C ARG A 40 38.00 1.65 -18.74
N ASN A 41 39.24 1.25 -18.47
CA ASN A 41 40.25 1.98 -17.74
C ASN A 41 40.33 3.43 -18.24
N ASN A 42 40.48 4.38 -17.32
CA ASN A 42 41.25 5.57 -17.65
C ASN A 42 42.13 5.99 -16.47
N THR A 43 43.41 5.97 -16.77
CA THR A 43 44.55 6.43 -15.99
C THR A 43 44.48 7.95 -15.88
N LEU A 44 44.60 8.49 -14.67
CA LEU A 44 45.09 9.86 -14.50
C LEU A 44 45.90 9.97 -13.21
N VAL A 45 47.20 10.08 -13.44
CA VAL A 45 48.26 10.31 -12.47
C VAL A 45 48.16 11.74 -11.97
N ARG A 46 48.16 11.94 -10.64
CA ARG A 46 48.74 13.14 -10.03
C ARG A 46 49.39 12.79 -8.69
N ARG A 47 50.71 13.00 -8.66
CA ARG A 47 51.61 12.88 -7.52
C ARG A 47 51.20 13.82 -6.38
N THR A 48 51.29 13.33 -5.14
CA THR A 48 52.03 13.98 -4.06
C THR A 48 52.61 12.91 -3.13
N SER A 49 53.87 13.13 -2.81
CA SER A 49 54.84 12.29 -2.11
C SER A 49 54.55 12.13 -0.61
N GLY A 50 55.09 11.07 -0.01
CA GLY A 50 55.13 10.87 1.43
C GLY A 50 55.52 9.43 1.77
N ASP A 51 56.79 9.23 2.09
CA ASP A 51 57.51 7.98 2.34
C ASP A 51 56.90 7.04 3.38
N LEU A 52 57.13 5.73 3.22
CA LEU A 52 57.83 4.86 4.20
C LEU A 52 57.88 3.38 3.75
N SER A 53 59.12 2.88 3.58
CA SER A 53 59.65 1.49 3.70
C SER A 53 58.87 0.35 2.99
N GLU A 54 59.30 -0.22 1.87
CA GLU A 54 60.52 -1.04 1.65
C GLU A 54 60.61 -2.29 2.55
N SER A 55 60.03 -3.41 2.08
CA SER A 55 60.66 -4.73 2.21
C SER A 55 60.00 -5.78 1.28
N VAL A 56 60.82 -6.21 0.31
CA VAL A 56 60.91 -7.56 -0.24
C VAL A 56 59.81 -8.03 -1.22
N ALA A 57 60.09 -7.77 -2.49
CA ALA A 57 59.64 -8.58 -3.62
C ALA A 57 60.74 -9.59 -4.00
N THR A 58 60.50 -10.88 -3.79
CA THR A 58 61.11 -11.98 -4.56
C THR A 58 60.42 -13.29 -4.21
N GLU A 59 59.59 -13.82 -5.10
CA GLU A 59 59.47 -15.24 -5.50
C GLU A 59 58.15 -15.46 -6.26
N ILE A 60 58.13 -15.09 -7.54
CA ILE A 60 57.28 -15.71 -8.54
C ILE A 60 58.22 -16.38 -9.54
N ALA A 61 58.60 -17.61 -9.25
CA ALA A 61 59.03 -18.60 -10.23
C ALA A 61 59.10 -19.96 -9.54
N ASN A 62 58.56 -20.98 -10.19
CA ASN A 62 58.68 -22.41 -9.86
C ASN A 62 57.61 -22.97 -8.91
N ASN A 63 56.43 -23.28 -9.47
CA ASN A 63 56.01 -24.68 -9.41
C ASN A 63 55.10 -25.05 -10.59
N SER A 64 55.71 -25.51 -11.68
CA SER A 64 55.03 -26.27 -12.73
C SER A 64 55.29 -27.75 -12.49
N LYS A 65 54.20 -28.50 -12.24
CA LYS A 65 53.93 -29.91 -12.64
C LYS A 65 53.20 -30.66 -11.53
N SER A 66 51.89 -30.69 -11.61
CA SER A 66 51.14 -31.93 -11.36
C SER A 66 49.93 -32.00 -12.27
N HIS A 67 49.76 -33.19 -12.83
CA HIS A 67 48.76 -33.62 -13.79
C HIS A 67 47.33 -33.23 -13.38
N ALA A 68 46.64 -32.46 -14.23
CA ALA A 68 45.18 -32.36 -14.20
C ALA A 68 44.64 -32.84 -15.54
N THR A 69 44.01 -34.01 -15.51
CA THR A 69 43.26 -34.62 -16.60
C THR A 69 42.12 -33.69 -17.01
N VAL A 70 42.08 -33.35 -18.30
CA VAL A 70 41.05 -32.53 -18.93
C VAL A 70 39.74 -33.33 -18.97
N ASN A 71 38.73 -32.87 -18.25
CA ASN A 71 37.32 -33.22 -18.51
C ASN A 71 36.68 -32.05 -19.26
N PRO A 72 36.20 -32.23 -20.51
CA PRO A 72 35.37 -31.24 -21.18
C PRO A 72 33.91 -31.48 -20.78
N GLY A 73 33.46 -30.79 -19.75
CA GLY A 73 32.10 -30.93 -19.23
C GLY A 73 31.67 -29.64 -18.53
N GLY A 74 31.62 -28.54 -19.30
CA GLY A 74 31.02 -27.29 -18.84
C GLY A 74 29.51 -27.45 -18.77
N THR A 75 29.01 -28.00 -17.68
CA THR A 75 27.59 -27.95 -17.32
C THR A 75 27.33 -26.58 -16.70
N GLU A 76 26.61 -25.71 -17.42
CA GLU A 76 25.87 -24.61 -16.79
C GLU A 76 25.15 -25.15 -15.55
N PRO A 77 25.18 -24.48 -14.39
CA PRO A 77 24.46 -24.97 -13.22
C PRO A 77 22.97 -25.06 -13.58
N ALA A 78 22.46 -26.29 -13.67
CA ALA A 78 21.06 -26.56 -13.89
C ALA A 78 20.25 -25.76 -12.85
N ALA A 79 19.41 -24.84 -13.32
CA ALA A 79 18.34 -24.31 -12.49
C ALA A 79 17.64 -25.52 -11.87
N SER A 80 17.55 -25.56 -10.54
CA SER A 80 16.96 -26.69 -9.83
C SER A 80 15.52 -26.86 -10.30
N ASN A 81 15.07 -28.12 -10.46
CA ASN A 81 13.68 -28.44 -10.85
C ASN A 81 12.62 -27.68 -10.02
N SER A 82 12.94 -27.29 -8.78
CA SER A 82 12.08 -26.48 -7.90
C SER A 82 11.84 -25.06 -8.38
N ASP A 83 12.85 -24.42 -8.99
CA ASP A 83 12.75 -23.03 -9.44
C ASP A 83 11.90 -22.95 -10.71
N ASP A 84 12.06 -23.92 -11.60
CA ASP A 84 11.22 -24.03 -12.79
C ASP A 84 9.78 -24.44 -12.45
N GLU A 85 9.59 -25.33 -11.47
CA GLU A 85 8.26 -25.62 -10.92
C GLU A 85 7.62 -24.35 -10.34
N ALA A 86 8.35 -23.59 -9.52
CA ALA A 86 7.84 -22.36 -8.93
C ALA A 86 7.44 -21.36 -10.03
N ARG A 87 8.27 -21.18 -11.05
CA ARG A 87 7.98 -20.29 -12.19
C ARG A 87 6.70 -20.66 -12.91
N GLN A 88 6.50 -21.96 -13.18
CA GLN A 88 5.30 -22.49 -13.83
C GLN A 88 4.05 -22.25 -12.96
N ILE A 89 4.14 -22.48 -11.65
CA ILE A 89 3.01 -22.24 -10.75
C ILE A 89 2.67 -20.74 -10.70
N VAL A 90 3.68 -19.85 -10.67
CA VAL A 90 3.45 -18.40 -10.74
C VAL A 90 2.75 -18.00 -12.04
N ASP A 91 3.15 -18.56 -13.18
CA ASP A 91 2.48 -18.32 -14.47
C ASP A 91 1.01 -18.75 -14.43
N GLU A 92 0.74 -19.93 -13.88
CA GLU A 92 -0.63 -20.44 -13.74
C GLU A 92 -1.48 -19.56 -12.81
N VAL A 93 -0.92 -19.10 -11.69
CA VAL A 93 -1.61 -18.20 -10.75
C VAL A 93 -1.94 -16.87 -11.42
N LEU A 94 -0.95 -16.23 -12.07
CA LEU A 94 -1.14 -14.91 -12.70
C LEU A 94 -2.18 -14.96 -13.82
N GLU A 95 -2.15 -16.01 -14.63
CA GLU A 95 -3.14 -16.21 -15.69
C GLU A 95 -4.54 -16.48 -15.12
N ALA A 96 -4.65 -17.23 -14.03
CA ALA A 96 -5.93 -17.53 -13.37
C ALA A 96 -6.59 -16.30 -12.74
N ILE A 97 -5.82 -15.33 -12.21
CA ILE A 97 -6.36 -14.20 -11.45
C ILE A 97 -6.58 -12.92 -12.28
N LYS A 98 -6.05 -12.83 -13.50
CA LYS A 98 -5.95 -11.59 -14.28
C LYS A 98 -7.26 -10.79 -14.43
N ASP A 99 -8.40 -11.47 -14.56
CA ASP A 99 -9.71 -10.85 -14.81
C ASP A 99 -10.67 -10.96 -13.61
N THR A 100 -10.13 -11.22 -12.42
CA THR A 100 -10.96 -11.51 -11.24
C THR A 100 -11.32 -10.29 -10.37
N ASP A 101 -10.86 -9.08 -10.72
CA ASP A 101 -10.93 -7.89 -9.85
C ASP A 101 -10.41 -8.22 -8.44
N SER A 102 -9.13 -8.58 -8.38
CA SER A 102 -8.43 -8.98 -7.14
C SER A 102 -9.13 -10.11 -6.36
N GLY A 103 -9.76 -11.06 -7.07
CA GLY A 103 -10.48 -12.20 -6.50
C GLY A 103 -11.97 -11.97 -6.22
N LEU A 104 -12.50 -10.76 -6.40
CA LEU A 104 -13.94 -10.47 -6.17
C LEU A 104 -14.87 -11.23 -7.10
N GLN A 105 -14.46 -11.43 -8.35
CA GLN A 105 -15.25 -12.09 -9.39
C GLN A 105 -14.86 -13.57 -9.57
N ALA A 106 -13.93 -14.08 -8.75
CA ALA A 106 -13.51 -15.47 -8.82
C ALA A 106 -14.59 -16.41 -8.29
N SER A 107 -14.94 -17.44 -9.07
CA SER A 107 -15.86 -18.50 -8.64
C SER A 107 -15.27 -19.33 -7.49
N PRO A 108 -16.09 -20.06 -6.71
CA PRO A 108 -15.59 -20.94 -5.66
C PRO A 108 -14.55 -21.96 -6.14
N GLU A 109 -14.75 -22.52 -7.33
CA GLU A 109 -13.85 -23.51 -7.95
C GLU A 109 -12.53 -22.88 -8.36
N LEU A 110 -12.58 -21.68 -8.97
CA LEU A 110 -11.38 -20.92 -9.32
C LEU A 110 -10.59 -20.54 -8.07
N ARG A 111 -11.27 -20.09 -7.01
CA ARG A 111 -10.64 -19.78 -5.72
C ARG A 111 -9.95 -21.01 -5.13
N ALA A 112 -10.63 -22.16 -5.10
CA ALA A 112 -10.04 -23.40 -4.60
C ALA A 112 -8.80 -23.82 -5.41
N ARG A 113 -8.85 -23.67 -6.74
CA ARG A 113 -7.70 -23.92 -7.62
C ARG A 113 -6.54 -22.99 -7.29
N VAL A 114 -6.77 -21.67 -7.29
CA VAL A 114 -5.74 -20.66 -6.99
C VAL A 114 -5.16 -20.90 -5.60
N ASP A 115 -6.00 -21.08 -4.57
CA ASP A 115 -5.54 -21.32 -3.20
C ASP A 115 -4.66 -22.58 -3.11
N SER A 116 -4.94 -23.65 -3.88
CA SER A 116 -4.07 -24.84 -3.90
C SER A 116 -2.71 -24.58 -4.55
N LEU A 117 -2.65 -23.76 -5.60
CA LEU A 117 -1.39 -23.30 -6.20
C LEU A 117 -0.59 -22.43 -5.22
N LEU A 118 -1.26 -21.54 -4.48
CA LEU A 118 -0.61 -20.70 -3.47
C LEU A 118 -0.02 -21.53 -2.32
N LEU A 119 -0.69 -22.62 -1.90
CA LEU A 119 -0.15 -23.54 -0.89
C LEU A 119 1.09 -24.30 -1.39
N ARG A 120 1.13 -24.67 -2.67
CA ARG A 120 2.33 -25.26 -3.29
C ARG A 120 3.49 -24.25 -3.32
N LEU A 121 3.23 -23.01 -3.70
CA LEU A 121 4.24 -21.93 -3.64
C LEU A 121 4.70 -21.64 -2.21
N GLU A 122 3.81 -21.68 -1.22
CA GLU A 122 4.18 -21.57 0.21
C GLU A 122 5.14 -22.70 0.62
N THR A 123 4.91 -23.92 0.15
CA THR A 123 5.81 -25.05 0.40
C THR A 123 7.18 -24.83 -0.22
N LEU A 124 7.25 -24.39 -1.48
CA LEU A 124 8.52 -24.06 -2.15
C LEU A 124 9.22 -22.86 -1.48
N GLY A 125 8.46 -21.85 -1.06
CA GLY A 125 8.94 -20.66 -0.38
C GLY A 125 9.49 -20.91 1.02
N SER A 126 9.07 -22.00 1.68
CA SER A 126 9.66 -22.42 2.96
C SER A 126 11.16 -22.73 2.88
N ALA A 127 11.64 -23.18 1.71
CA ALA A 127 13.05 -23.45 1.46
C ALA A 127 13.82 -22.23 0.90
N GLN A 128 13.14 -21.12 0.59
CA GLN A 128 13.80 -19.95 0.00
C GLN A 128 14.76 -19.27 0.98
N GLN A 129 15.95 -18.95 0.46
CA GLN A 129 16.96 -18.13 1.10
C GLN A 129 17.40 -17.00 0.15
N PRO A 130 17.69 -15.78 0.65
CA PRO A 130 17.48 -15.35 2.03
C PRO A 130 15.98 -15.34 2.41
N ARG A 131 15.69 -15.42 3.72
CA ARG A 131 14.31 -15.27 4.22
C ARG A 131 13.72 -13.91 3.81
N PRO A 132 12.40 -13.79 3.68
CA PRO A 132 11.75 -12.61 3.10
C PRO A 132 12.15 -11.27 3.72
N LEU A 133 12.36 -11.18 5.03
CA LEU A 133 12.76 -9.91 5.67
C LEU A 133 14.17 -9.45 5.29
N ASP A 134 15.06 -10.40 4.99
CA ASP A 134 16.42 -10.12 4.54
C ASP A 134 16.53 -10.05 3.01
N ASN A 135 15.47 -10.45 2.30
CA ASN A 135 15.44 -10.46 0.85
C ASN A 135 15.20 -9.04 0.29
N PRO A 136 16.11 -8.48 -0.54
CA PRO A 136 15.95 -7.16 -1.14
C PRO A 136 14.67 -7.01 -1.95
N LEU A 137 14.17 -8.11 -2.49
CA LEU A 137 12.93 -8.14 -3.25
C LEU A 137 11.73 -7.73 -2.39
N LEU A 138 11.73 -7.91 -1.07
CA LEU A 138 10.59 -7.51 -0.22
C LEU A 138 10.22 -6.04 -0.41
N TRP A 139 11.24 -5.19 -0.57
CA TRP A 139 11.09 -3.75 -0.69
C TRP A 139 10.57 -3.34 -2.07
N GLY A 140 9.50 -2.55 -2.10
CA GLY A 140 8.95 -2.00 -3.34
C GLY A 140 7.45 -1.77 -3.32
N ASN A 141 6.94 -1.37 -4.48
CA ASN A 141 5.52 -1.15 -4.71
C ASN A 141 4.88 -2.39 -5.33
N TYR A 142 3.68 -2.74 -4.88
CA TYR A 142 2.95 -3.89 -5.36
C TYR A 142 1.48 -3.58 -5.61
N ASN A 143 0.95 -4.16 -6.68
CA ASN A 143 -0.50 -4.27 -6.84
C ASN A 143 -1.01 -5.47 -6.04
N VAL A 144 -2.17 -5.33 -5.40
CA VAL A 144 -2.87 -6.47 -4.79
C VAL A 144 -3.67 -7.17 -5.89
N ALA A 145 -3.04 -8.14 -6.55
CA ALA A 145 -3.57 -8.81 -7.73
C ALA A 145 -4.63 -9.86 -7.39
N TYR A 146 -4.59 -10.43 -6.19
CA TYR A 146 -5.60 -11.36 -5.69
C TYR A 146 -5.63 -11.36 -4.17
N SER A 147 -6.83 -11.54 -3.60
CA SER A 147 -7.00 -11.88 -2.19
C SER A 147 -8.13 -12.90 -2.01
N SER A 148 -7.93 -13.86 -1.11
CA SER A 148 -8.99 -14.79 -0.67
C SER A 148 -9.30 -14.62 0.82
N VAL A 149 -10.56 -14.89 1.18
CA VAL A 149 -11.02 -14.84 2.56
C VAL A 149 -10.54 -16.08 3.32
N GLY A 150 -9.84 -15.87 4.43
CA GLY A 150 -9.45 -16.97 5.31
C GLY A 150 -10.66 -17.56 6.04
N LYS A 151 -10.56 -18.83 6.47
CA LYS A 151 -11.64 -19.55 7.18
C LYS A 151 -12.16 -18.83 8.43
N LYS A 152 -11.32 -18.00 9.07
CA LYS A 152 -11.65 -17.23 10.29
C LYS A 152 -12.13 -15.80 10.00
N GLN A 153 -12.12 -15.36 8.74
CA GLN A 153 -12.57 -14.04 8.37
C GLN A 153 -14.04 -14.08 7.95
N THR A 154 -14.90 -13.66 8.86
CA THR A 154 -16.37 -13.66 8.70
C THR A 154 -16.92 -12.34 8.17
N GLU A 155 -16.13 -11.27 8.20
CA GLU A 155 -16.58 -9.93 7.80
C GLU A 155 -15.58 -9.23 6.88
N GLY A 156 -16.11 -8.57 5.85
CA GLY A 156 -15.37 -7.68 4.95
C GLY A 156 -14.37 -8.37 4.03
N GLU A 157 -13.96 -7.64 2.98
CA GLU A 157 -12.92 -8.12 2.07
C GLU A 157 -11.53 -7.96 2.69
N PRO A 158 -10.63 -8.97 2.59
CA PRO A 158 -9.28 -8.89 3.17
C PRO A 158 -8.47 -7.72 2.61
N ALA A 159 -8.62 -7.46 1.30
CA ALA A 159 -8.11 -6.27 0.64
C ALA A 159 -9.25 -5.28 0.41
N GLY A 160 -9.07 -4.04 0.89
CA GLY A 160 -10.02 -2.96 0.65
C GLY A 160 -11.22 -2.90 1.59
N GLY A 161 -11.53 -3.96 2.33
CA GLY A 161 -12.49 -3.91 3.42
C GLY A 161 -13.90 -3.52 3.02
N ARG A 162 -14.53 -2.65 3.82
CA ARG A 162 -15.90 -2.17 3.59
C ARG A 162 -16.05 -1.35 2.32
N PHE A 163 -14.99 -0.71 1.81
CA PHE A 163 -15.01 -0.02 0.51
C PHE A 163 -15.26 -0.98 -0.65
N ARG A 164 -14.92 -2.27 -0.48
CA ARG A 164 -15.16 -3.34 -1.46
C ARG A 164 -16.34 -4.26 -1.12
N GLY A 165 -17.02 -4.02 0.00
CA GLY A 165 -18.29 -4.68 0.31
C GLY A 165 -19.43 -4.26 -0.63
N ARG A 166 -20.61 -4.88 -0.50
CA ARG A 166 -21.76 -4.62 -1.40
C ARG A 166 -22.13 -3.14 -1.51
N ILE A 167 -22.31 -2.47 -0.36
CA ILE A 167 -22.63 -1.04 -0.29
C ILE A 167 -21.42 -0.21 -0.73
N GLY A 168 -20.22 -0.58 -0.28
CA GLY A 168 -18.97 0.08 -0.64
C GLY A 168 -18.77 0.15 -2.15
N ARG A 169 -18.94 -0.95 -2.88
CA ARG A 169 -18.78 -1.01 -4.33
C ARG A 169 -19.76 -0.12 -5.10
N ALA A 170 -20.99 0.01 -4.60
CA ALA A 170 -21.98 0.87 -5.22
C ALA A 170 -21.59 2.35 -5.10
N LEU A 171 -21.01 2.75 -3.97
CA LEU A 171 -20.62 4.13 -3.69
C LEU A 171 -19.20 4.46 -4.16
N PHE A 172 -18.26 3.54 -3.98
CA PHE A 172 -16.81 3.68 -4.14
C PHE A 172 -16.32 2.60 -5.12
N ARG A 173 -16.52 2.82 -6.41
CA ARG A 173 -16.05 1.87 -7.43
C ARG A 173 -14.53 1.80 -7.41
N THR A 174 -13.96 0.69 -6.95
CA THR A 174 -12.50 0.53 -6.88
C THR A 174 -11.86 0.61 -8.27
N THR A 175 -10.75 1.32 -8.37
CA THR A 175 -9.94 1.45 -9.58
C THR A 175 -8.50 0.98 -9.38
N GLY A 176 -8.04 0.82 -8.13
CA GLY A 176 -6.71 0.32 -7.82
C GLY A 176 -6.60 -0.18 -6.39
N LEU A 177 -5.77 -1.21 -6.19
CA LEU A 177 -5.42 -1.76 -4.89
C LEU A 177 -3.91 -1.96 -4.84
N PHE A 178 -3.27 -1.32 -3.87
CA PHE A 178 -1.83 -1.28 -3.78
C PHE A 178 -1.37 -1.53 -2.35
N GLN A 179 -0.23 -2.20 -2.22
CA GLN A 179 0.53 -2.31 -0.99
C GLN A 179 1.98 -2.03 -1.29
N SER A 180 2.68 -1.36 -0.39
CA SER A 180 4.12 -1.16 -0.52
C SER A 180 4.82 -1.41 0.80
N VAL A 181 6.02 -1.94 0.69
CA VAL A 181 6.95 -2.08 1.81
C VAL A 181 8.17 -1.26 1.44
N LEU A 182 8.34 -0.13 2.12
CA LEU A 182 9.31 0.91 1.81
C LEU A 182 10.37 0.96 2.91
N LYS A 183 11.61 1.22 2.52
CA LYS A 183 12.69 1.41 3.48
C LYS A 183 12.49 2.72 4.27
N PRO A 184 12.93 2.79 5.54
CA PRO A 184 13.57 1.71 6.30
C PRO A 184 12.57 0.69 6.90
N ASP A 185 11.36 1.11 7.25
CA ASP A 185 10.42 0.31 8.04
C ASP A 185 8.95 0.70 7.77
N ILE A 186 8.60 1.10 6.54
CA ILE A 186 7.28 1.66 6.24
C ILE A 186 6.45 0.66 5.45
N ALA A 187 5.20 0.46 5.83
CA ALA A 187 4.20 -0.20 5.02
C ALA A 187 3.06 0.74 4.70
N THR A 188 2.63 0.75 3.44
CA THR A 188 1.49 1.54 2.99
C THR A 188 0.48 0.65 2.28
N ASN A 189 -0.80 0.87 2.57
CA ASN A 189 -1.92 0.28 1.83
C ASN A 189 -2.72 1.41 1.20
N LYS A 190 -3.03 1.30 -0.09
CA LYS A 190 -3.81 2.30 -0.82
C LYS A 190 -4.92 1.63 -1.61
N ILE A 191 -6.12 2.17 -1.47
CA ILE A 191 -7.28 1.83 -2.29
C ILE A 191 -7.62 3.08 -3.09
N GLU A 192 -7.64 2.96 -4.41
CA GLU A 192 -8.17 4.01 -5.28
C GLU A 192 -9.59 3.67 -5.71
N PHE A 193 -10.44 4.67 -5.82
CA PHE A 193 -11.83 4.49 -6.21
C PHE A 193 -12.38 5.70 -6.96
N ARG A 194 -13.55 5.51 -7.57
CA ARG A 194 -14.43 6.60 -8.03
C ARG A 194 -15.71 6.64 -7.19
N LEU A 195 -15.87 7.72 -6.45
CA LEU A 195 -17.09 8.01 -5.71
C LEU A 195 -18.21 8.31 -6.71
N PHE A 196 -19.34 7.62 -6.55
CA PHE A 196 -20.48 7.61 -7.49
C PHE A 196 -20.09 7.30 -8.95
N GLY A 197 -18.94 6.64 -9.15
CA GLY A 197 -18.45 6.25 -10.48
C GLY A 197 -17.70 7.33 -11.26
N PHE A 198 -17.67 8.58 -10.80
CA PHE A 198 -17.02 9.68 -11.53
C PHE A 198 -15.97 10.47 -10.73
N LEU A 199 -16.13 10.65 -9.42
CA LEU A 199 -15.23 11.51 -8.65
C LEU A 199 -14.04 10.70 -8.11
N PRO A 200 -12.80 10.96 -8.55
CA PRO A 200 -11.65 10.18 -8.10
C PRO A 200 -11.37 10.42 -6.61
N GLY A 201 -10.96 9.35 -5.94
CA GLY A 201 -10.53 9.40 -4.55
C GLY A 201 -9.70 8.20 -4.18
N SER A 202 -9.14 8.23 -2.96
CA SER A 202 -8.37 7.13 -2.41
C SER A 202 -8.49 7.06 -0.89
N VAL A 203 -8.34 5.87 -0.33
CA VAL A 203 -8.07 5.66 1.09
C VAL A 203 -6.66 5.11 1.25
N GLY A 204 -5.86 5.83 2.04
CA GLY A 204 -4.48 5.47 2.33
C GLY A 204 -4.28 5.12 3.80
N LEU A 205 -3.50 4.08 4.07
CA LEU A 205 -3.01 3.71 5.39
C LEU A 205 -1.50 3.70 5.35
N ARG A 206 -0.87 4.23 6.39
CA ARG A 206 0.58 4.22 6.58
C ARG A 206 0.90 3.66 7.95
N GLY A 207 1.88 2.77 8.01
CA GLY A 207 2.27 2.12 9.26
C GLY A 207 3.74 1.77 9.28
N ARG A 208 4.21 1.39 10.47
CA ARG A 208 5.57 0.88 10.66
C ARG A 208 5.60 -0.63 10.66
N VAL A 209 6.54 -1.19 9.92
CA VAL A 209 6.83 -2.62 9.80
C VAL A 209 7.69 -3.03 10.98
N ARG A 210 7.26 -4.04 11.72
CA ARG A 210 8.01 -4.68 12.79
C ARG A 210 8.13 -6.17 12.49
N PRO A 211 9.34 -6.74 12.49
CA PRO A 211 9.50 -8.19 12.45
C PRO A 211 8.71 -8.83 13.59
N GLU A 212 8.08 -9.96 13.30
CA GLU A 212 7.37 -10.77 14.27
C GLU A 212 7.82 -12.23 14.16
N GLY A 213 8.13 -12.83 15.32
CA GLY A 213 8.68 -14.18 15.38
C GLY A 213 10.15 -14.26 14.95
N GLU A 214 10.69 -15.48 14.96
CA GLU A 214 12.13 -15.73 14.74
C GLU A 214 12.45 -16.16 13.30
N ASN A 215 11.45 -16.55 12.52
CA ASN A 215 11.64 -17.17 11.21
C ASN A 215 12.05 -16.21 10.08
N GLY A 216 11.99 -14.89 10.31
CA GLY A 216 12.37 -13.90 9.29
C GLY A 216 11.36 -13.72 8.16
N ASP A 217 10.08 -14.06 8.38
CA ASP A 217 9.03 -14.08 7.33
C ASP A 217 7.85 -13.17 7.62
N THR A 218 7.59 -12.95 8.91
CA THR A 218 6.34 -12.35 9.38
C THR A 218 6.60 -10.93 9.83
N VAL A 219 5.71 -10.04 9.41
CA VAL A 219 5.68 -8.66 9.88
C VAL A 219 4.37 -8.37 10.58
N GLN A 220 4.48 -7.61 11.65
CA GLN A 220 3.37 -6.85 12.21
C GLN A 220 3.48 -5.40 11.74
N VAL A 221 2.39 -4.86 11.23
CA VAL A 221 2.28 -3.46 10.84
C VAL A 221 1.24 -2.78 11.70
N VAL A 222 1.65 -1.72 12.38
CA VAL A 222 0.73 -0.82 13.10
C VAL A 222 0.47 0.38 12.19
N PHE A 223 -0.72 0.42 11.61
CA PHE A 223 -1.18 1.49 10.75
C PHE A 223 -1.79 2.64 11.57
N GLU A 224 -1.42 3.86 11.20
CA GLU A 224 -2.08 5.09 11.60
C GLU A 224 -3.54 5.15 11.11
N PRO A 225 -4.36 6.07 11.64
CA PRO A 225 -5.70 6.30 11.12
C PRO A 225 -5.71 6.52 9.60
N PRO A 226 -6.64 5.88 8.86
CA PRO A 226 -6.71 6.02 7.41
C PRO A 226 -6.97 7.45 6.96
N VAL A 227 -6.42 7.79 5.81
CA VAL A 227 -6.60 9.09 5.15
C VAL A 227 -7.48 8.91 3.92
N LEU A 228 -8.70 9.44 3.99
CA LEU A 228 -9.57 9.59 2.83
C LEU A 228 -9.15 10.83 2.04
N SER A 229 -8.94 10.66 0.75
CA SER A 229 -8.64 11.73 -0.20
C SER A 229 -9.70 11.75 -1.30
N ILE A 230 -10.29 12.90 -1.57
CA ILE A 230 -11.25 13.11 -2.66
C ILE A 230 -10.76 14.25 -3.56
N ALA A 231 -10.90 14.09 -4.88
CA ALA A 231 -10.48 15.08 -5.87
C ALA A 231 -9.03 15.57 -5.69
N ASN A 232 -8.16 14.69 -5.20
CA ASN A 232 -6.73 14.88 -4.94
C ASN A 232 -6.33 15.96 -3.91
N ASN A 233 -7.26 16.80 -3.45
CA ASN A 233 -6.94 17.94 -2.58
C ASN A 233 -7.71 17.93 -1.24
N LEU A 234 -8.79 17.15 -1.13
CA LEU A 234 -9.59 17.10 0.09
C LEU A 234 -9.18 15.87 0.91
N HIS A 235 -8.40 16.10 1.96
CA HIS A 235 -7.91 15.03 2.83
C HIS A 235 -8.59 15.06 4.20
N LEU A 236 -9.00 13.87 4.66
CA LEU A 236 -9.64 13.63 5.95
C LEU A 236 -9.03 12.39 6.59
N LYS A 237 -8.37 12.56 7.74
CA LYS A 237 -8.03 11.43 8.61
C LYS A 237 -9.30 10.95 9.31
N LEU A 238 -9.64 9.69 9.12
CA LEU A 238 -10.88 9.09 9.61
C LEU A 238 -10.58 7.79 10.33
N GLY A 239 -11.42 7.43 11.30
CA GLY A 239 -11.31 6.17 12.01
C GLY A 239 -10.10 6.08 12.95
N ASN A 240 -9.85 4.87 13.41
CA ASN A 240 -8.84 4.59 14.42
C ASN A 240 -7.62 3.86 13.80
N PRO A 241 -6.48 3.81 14.51
CA PRO A 241 -5.34 2.98 14.13
C PRO A 241 -5.71 1.50 13.95
N SER A 242 -4.88 0.72 13.26
CA SER A 242 -5.14 -0.70 13.02
C SER A 242 -3.86 -1.52 13.02
N ILE A 243 -3.97 -2.82 13.28
CA ILE A 243 -2.83 -3.75 13.29
C ILE A 243 -3.09 -4.84 12.25
N VAL A 244 -2.05 -5.17 11.48
CA VAL A 244 -2.08 -6.26 10.51
C VAL A 244 -0.83 -7.10 10.68
N GLY A 245 -1.01 -8.41 10.86
CA GLY A 245 0.08 -9.38 10.75
C GLY A 245 0.05 -10.08 9.39
N LEU A 246 1.17 -10.09 8.68
CA LEU A 246 1.32 -10.70 7.37
C LEU A 246 2.62 -11.50 7.30
N THR A 247 2.51 -12.78 6.98
CA THR A 247 3.65 -13.65 6.67
C THR A 247 3.89 -13.63 5.17
N THR A 248 5.12 -13.33 4.74
CA THR A 248 5.51 -13.51 3.34
C THR A 248 5.91 -14.96 3.14
N THR A 249 5.14 -15.73 2.37
CA THR A 249 5.35 -17.18 2.24
C THR A 249 6.17 -17.59 1.03
N TYR A 250 6.24 -16.73 0.02
CA TYR A 250 7.03 -16.92 -1.20
C TYR A 250 7.33 -15.56 -1.82
N LEU A 251 8.50 -15.40 -2.42
CA LEU A 251 8.95 -14.16 -3.04
C LEU A 251 9.85 -14.44 -4.24
N ASP A 252 9.52 -13.84 -5.39
CA ASP A 252 10.38 -13.82 -6.59
C ASP A 252 10.40 -12.40 -7.20
N GLU A 253 10.97 -12.22 -8.40
CA GLU A 253 11.05 -10.94 -9.10
C GLU A 253 9.69 -10.41 -9.57
N ARG A 254 8.67 -11.26 -9.66
CA ARG A 254 7.35 -10.95 -10.23
C ARG A 254 6.29 -10.76 -9.16
N ILE A 255 6.29 -11.63 -8.15
CA ILE A 255 5.27 -11.70 -7.13
C ILE A 255 5.84 -11.81 -5.72
N ARG A 256 5.01 -11.40 -4.76
CA ARG A 256 5.15 -11.71 -3.34
C ARG A 256 3.86 -12.36 -2.89
N LEU A 257 3.94 -13.48 -2.20
CA LEU A 257 2.79 -14.12 -1.56
C LEU A 257 2.72 -13.72 -0.11
N GLY A 258 1.52 -13.32 0.33
CA GLY A 258 1.24 -12.97 1.71
C GLY A 258 0.16 -13.86 2.31
N LYS A 259 0.31 -14.17 3.59
CA LYS A 259 -0.68 -14.90 4.39
C LYS A 259 -0.98 -14.09 5.64
N GLY A 260 -2.23 -13.66 5.77
CA GLY A 260 -2.69 -12.95 6.96
C GLY A 260 -2.86 -13.92 8.13
N ARG A 261 -2.76 -13.43 9.37
CA ARG A 261 -2.97 -14.24 10.61
C ARG A 261 -4.29 -15.03 10.63
N ARG A 262 -5.29 -14.56 9.88
CA ARG A 262 -6.63 -15.17 9.80
C ARG A 262 -6.77 -16.19 8.66
N GLY A 263 -5.67 -16.48 7.97
CA GLY A 263 -5.61 -17.41 6.85
C GLY A 263 -6.04 -16.81 5.52
N SER A 264 -6.19 -15.50 5.41
CA SER A 264 -6.36 -14.83 4.12
C SER A 264 -5.08 -14.94 3.30
N LEU A 265 -5.21 -15.26 2.01
CA LEU A 265 -4.09 -15.34 1.09
C LEU A 265 -4.09 -14.13 0.18
N PHE A 266 -2.89 -13.66 -0.17
CA PHE A 266 -2.67 -12.50 -1.00
C PHE A 266 -1.61 -12.79 -2.07
N VAL A 267 -1.89 -12.36 -3.29
CA VAL A 267 -0.90 -12.29 -4.37
C VAL A 267 -0.62 -10.83 -4.65
N PHE A 268 0.65 -10.44 -4.48
CA PHE A 268 1.13 -9.09 -4.76
C PHE A 268 2.03 -9.12 -5.99
N THR A 269 1.66 -8.43 -7.07
CA THR A 269 2.54 -8.30 -8.26
C THR A 269 3.39 -7.05 -8.14
N ARG A 270 4.69 -7.13 -8.45
CA ARG A 270 5.62 -6.00 -8.32
C ARG A 270 5.42 -4.96 -9.43
N GLY A 271 5.54 -3.69 -9.05
CA GLY A 271 5.62 -2.53 -9.95
C GLY A 271 4.32 -2.21 -10.71
N GLY A 272 4.45 -1.66 -11.91
CA GLY A 272 3.31 -1.35 -12.78
C GLY A 272 2.49 -0.17 -12.27
N ALA A 273 1.16 -0.35 -12.13
CA ALA A 273 0.28 0.72 -11.64
C ALA A 273 0.65 1.16 -10.20
N ALA A 274 1.22 0.27 -9.39
CA ALA A 274 1.68 0.58 -8.05
C ALA A 274 2.82 1.62 -8.02
N ASP A 275 3.70 1.64 -9.02
CA ASP A 275 4.80 2.63 -9.10
C ASP A 275 4.29 4.03 -9.41
N ALA A 276 3.20 4.13 -10.17
CA ALA A 276 2.53 5.39 -10.49
C ALA A 276 1.57 5.86 -9.38
N ALA A 277 1.29 5.02 -8.36
CA ALA A 277 0.28 5.29 -7.35
C ALA A 277 0.76 6.22 -6.21
N GLY A 278 2.00 6.73 -6.24
CA GLY A 278 2.52 7.65 -5.22
C GLY A 278 2.53 7.03 -3.81
N MET A 279 2.97 5.77 -3.72
CA MET A 279 2.86 4.95 -2.50
C MET A 279 3.69 5.45 -1.33
N ASP A 280 4.71 6.25 -1.58
CA ASP A 280 5.57 6.94 -0.62
C ASP A 280 4.82 8.09 0.10
N GLN A 281 3.89 8.74 -0.59
CA GLN A 281 3.08 9.85 -0.07
C GLN A 281 1.83 9.40 0.69
N VAL A 282 1.50 8.11 0.63
CA VAL A 282 0.28 7.56 1.24
C VAL A 282 0.29 7.80 2.76
N GLY A 283 -0.80 8.36 3.27
CA GLY A 283 -1.07 8.54 4.70
C GLY A 283 -0.37 9.75 5.35
N LEU A 284 0.49 10.47 4.62
CA LEU A 284 1.19 11.65 5.13
C LEU A 284 0.29 12.88 5.23
N GLN A 285 -0.81 12.91 4.48
CA GLN A 285 -1.70 14.07 4.40
C GLN A 285 -2.42 14.28 5.74
N ARG A 286 -2.54 15.54 6.14
CA ARG A 286 -3.31 15.95 7.32
C ARG A 286 -4.75 16.25 6.92
N THR A 287 -5.66 16.17 7.89
CA THR A 287 -7.02 16.66 7.69
C THR A 287 -6.97 18.14 7.34
N SER A 288 -7.45 18.50 6.15
CA SER A 288 -7.55 19.90 5.76
C SER A 288 -8.82 20.53 6.34
N PRO A 289 -8.78 21.79 6.83
CA PRO A 289 -9.98 22.48 7.29
C PRO A 289 -11.06 22.55 6.19
N THR A 290 -10.64 22.74 4.93
CA THR A 290 -11.53 22.76 3.77
C THR A 290 -12.23 21.43 3.57
N ALA A 291 -11.53 20.29 3.70
CA ALA A 291 -12.16 18.98 3.63
C ALA A 291 -13.12 18.76 4.81
N ALA A 292 -12.72 19.10 6.04
CA ALA A 292 -13.60 18.98 7.20
C ALA A 292 -14.89 19.79 7.01
N ALA A 293 -14.78 21.04 6.54
CA ALA A 293 -15.93 21.92 6.26
C ALA A 293 -16.79 21.36 5.11
N ALA A 294 -16.19 20.94 4.00
CA ALA A 294 -16.91 20.41 2.85
C ALA A 294 -17.69 19.12 3.19
N PHE A 295 -17.08 18.19 3.92
CA PHE A 295 -17.76 16.97 4.34
C PHE A 295 -18.86 17.26 5.36
N SER A 296 -18.61 18.16 6.32
CA SER A 296 -19.64 18.56 7.30
C SER A 296 -20.84 19.22 6.60
N ALA A 297 -20.58 20.13 5.66
CA ALA A 297 -21.63 20.77 4.86
C ALA A 297 -22.39 19.75 4.01
N PHE A 298 -21.70 18.79 3.39
CA PHE A 298 -22.33 17.70 2.64
C PHE A 298 -23.29 16.89 3.51
N PHE A 299 -22.84 16.37 4.66
CA PHE A 299 -23.71 15.60 5.55
C PHE A 299 -24.85 16.44 6.15
N LEU A 300 -24.58 17.68 6.52
CA LEU A 300 -25.61 18.60 7.01
C LEU A 300 -26.66 18.86 5.93
N SER A 301 -26.24 19.03 4.66
CA SER A 301 -27.16 19.22 3.53
C SER A 301 -28.04 18.00 3.28
N LEU A 302 -27.50 16.78 3.45
CA LEU A 302 -28.29 15.55 3.36
C LEU A 302 -29.37 15.50 4.46
N ILE A 303 -29.00 15.86 5.69
CA ILE A 303 -29.91 15.85 6.84
C ILE A 303 -30.99 16.92 6.69
N LEU A 304 -30.60 18.18 6.50
CA LEU A 304 -31.52 19.32 6.41
C LEU A 304 -32.38 19.26 5.14
N GLY A 305 -31.80 18.88 4.01
CA GLY A 305 -32.51 18.71 2.75
C GLY A 305 -33.58 17.63 2.85
N ALA A 306 -33.23 16.46 3.40
CA ALA A 306 -34.21 15.40 3.64
C ALA A 306 -35.30 15.82 4.64
N ALA A 307 -34.95 16.54 5.71
CA ALA A 307 -35.95 17.07 6.65
C ALA A 307 -36.93 18.05 5.98
N ALA A 308 -36.45 18.96 5.14
CA ALA A 308 -37.30 19.88 4.38
C ALA A 308 -38.23 19.13 3.42
N LEU A 309 -37.70 18.15 2.68
CA LEU A 309 -38.49 17.29 1.79
C LEU A 309 -39.55 16.49 2.55
N TRP A 310 -39.23 16.03 3.76
CA TRP A 310 -40.17 15.30 4.61
C TRP A 310 -41.36 16.15 5.03
N VAL A 311 -41.11 17.41 5.40
CA VAL A 311 -42.15 18.36 5.86
C VAL A 311 -43.08 18.80 4.72
N SER A 312 -42.65 18.73 3.46
CA SER A 312 -43.47 19.12 2.29
C SER A 312 -44.79 18.35 2.12
N GLY A 313 -44.98 17.23 2.83
CA GLY A 313 -46.24 16.48 2.86
C GLY A 313 -46.46 15.54 1.67
N GLN A 314 -45.80 15.76 0.53
CA GLN A 314 -45.94 14.93 -0.68
C GLN A 314 -45.25 13.57 -0.51
N LEU A 315 -45.94 12.49 -0.91
CA LEU A 315 -45.43 11.11 -0.75
C LEU A 315 -44.10 10.89 -1.50
N VAL A 316 -43.99 11.42 -2.71
CA VAL A 316 -42.77 11.31 -3.53
C VAL A 316 -41.59 12.00 -2.84
N MET A 317 -41.80 13.20 -2.29
CA MET A 317 -40.74 13.95 -1.60
C MET A 317 -40.30 13.26 -0.31
N LYS A 318 -41.23 12.63 0.43
CA LYS A 318 -40.91 11.79 1.58
C LYS A 318 -40.06 10.57 1.19
N ALA A 319 -40.36 9.94 0.06
CA ALA A 319 -39.54 8.84 -0.44
C ALA A 319 -38.10 9.31 -0.78
N VAL A 320 -37.96 10.49 -1.41
CA VAL A 320 -36.64 11.10 -1.68
C VAL A 320 -35.91 11.43 -0.39
N ALA A 321 -36.59 11.99 0.61
CA ALA A 321 -36.01 12.26 1.93
C ALA A 321 -35.44 11.00 2.58
N VAL A 322 -36.21 9.90 2.58
CA VAL A 322 -35.75 8.60 3.09
C VAL A 322 -34.53 8.12 2.32
N ALA A 323 -34.53 8.21 0.99
CA ALA A 323 -33.40 7.82 0.17
C ALA A 323 -32.13 8.63 0.50
N MET A 324 -32.26 9.94 0.72
CA MET A 324 -31.14 10.81 1.12
C MET A 324 -30.58 10.44 2.50
N TRP A 325 -31.44 10.17 3.49
CA TRP A 325 -30.99 9.71 4.81
C TRP A 325 -30.31 8.34 4.74
N LEU A 326 -30.86 7.40 3.96
CA LEU A 326 -30.24 6.10 3.75
C LEU A 326 -28.87 6.22 3.07
N LEU A 327 -28.74 7.12 2.09
CA LEU A 327 -27.45 7.41 1.44
C LEU A 327 -26.44 7.99 2.45
N GLY A 328 -26.86 8.97 3.25
CA GLY A 328 -26.03 9.57 4.30
C GLY A 328 -25.58 8.53 5.33
N ALA A 329 -26.49 7.66 5.79
CA ALA A 329 -26.19 6.58 6.72
C ALA A 329 -25.24 5.54 6.10
N ALA A 330 -25.43 5.17 4.83
CA ALA A 330 -24.58 4.24 4.11
C ALA A 330 -23.15 4.79 3.96
N MET A 331 -23.00 6.04 3.51
CA MET A 331 -21.69 6.71 3.42
C MET A 331 -21.04 6.84 4.78
N GLY A 332 -21.78 7.34 5.79
CA GLY A 332 -21.29 7.50 7.15
C GLY A 332 -20.80 6.18 7.74
N THR A 333 -21.51 5.08 7.50
CA THR A 333 -21.11 3.74 7.98
C THR A 333 -19.81 3.26 7.34
N VAL A 334 -19.65 3.42 6.02
CA VAL A 334 -18.42 3.02 5.31
C VAL A 334 -17.22 3.86 5.78
N LEU A 335 -17.42 5.17 5.96
CA LEU A 335 -16.36 6.09 6.37
C LEU A 335 -15.97 5.93 7.84
N TYR A 336 -16.93 5.81 8.75
CA TYR A 336 -16.68 5.73 10.19
C TYR A 336 -16.04 4.40 10.60
N ARG A 337 -16.53 3.28 10.05
CA ARG A 337 -16.02 1.95 10.40
C ARG A 337 -14.75 1.56 9.64
N GLY A 338 -14.37 2.32 8.62
CA GLY A 338 -13.14 2.11 7.85
C GLY A 338 -13.03 0.77 7.13
N GLY A 339 -11.85 0.53 6.55
CA GLY A 339 -11.54 -0.64 5.73
C GLY A 339 -11.02 -1.87 6.48
N ILE A 340 -10.63 -1.76 7.76
CA ILE A 340 -10.05 -2.90 8.49
C ILE A 340 -11.05 -3.41 9.53
N VAL A 341 -11.35 -4.70 9.49
CA VAL A 341 -12.16 -5.37 10.52
C VAL A 341 -11.30 -5.59 11.75
N ARG A 342 -11.73 -5.00 12.85
CA ARG A 342 -11.08 -5.06 14.17
C ARG A 342 -11.62 -6.26 14.94
N TYR A 343 -10.71 -6.98 15.59
CA TYR A 343 -11.05 -8.09 16.48
C TYR A 343 -10.54 -7.75 17.89
N ALA A 344 -11.17 -8.35 18.91
CA ALA A 344 -10.88 -8.02 20.32
C ALA A 344 -9.39 -8.18 20.70
N GLU A 345 -8.68 -9.10 20.05
CA GLU A 345 -7.24 -9.29 20.24
C GLU A 345 -6.43 -8.10 19.72
N ASP A 346 -6.77 -7.58 18.53
CA ASP A 346 -6.12 -6.38 17.96
C ASP A 346 -6.33 -5.16 18.88
N GLU A 347 -7.50 -5.05 19.50
CA GLU A 347 -7.82 -3.95 20.43
C GLU A 347 -6.98 -4.01 21.71
N ARG A 348 -6.73 -5.21 22.25
CA ARG A 348 -5.84 -5.38 23.41
C ARG A 348 -4.41 -4.97 23.07
N ILE A 349 -3.90 -5.41 21.92
CA ILE A 349 -2.55 -5.06 21.46
C ILE A 349 -2.44 -3.55 21.22
N LEU A 350 -3.44 -2.93 20.59
CA LEU A 350 -3.47 -1.48 20.38
C LEU A 350 -3.48 -0.71 21.70
N ALA A 351 -4.28 -1.13 22.67
CA ALA A 351 -4.34 -0.50 23.99
C ALA A 351 -3.00 -0.61 24.74
N GLU A 352 -2.33 -1.75 24.64
CA GLU A 352 -1.00 -1.95 25.22
C GLU A 352 0.06 -1.07 24.55
N ILE A 353 0.08 -1.00 23.22
CA ILE A 353 0.98 -0.11 22.47
C ILE A 353 0.74 1.36 22.85
N GLU A 354 -0.51 1.77 23.01
CA GLU A 354 -0.85 3.12 23.43
C GLU A 354 -0.39 3.40 24.87
N ARG A 355 -0.52 2.43 25.77
CA ARG A 355 -0.01 2.53 27.15
C ARG A 355 1.50 2.71 27.16
N LEU A 356 2.23 1.85 26.46
CA LEU A 356 3.69 1.90 26.37
C LEU A 356 4.18 3.23 25.78
N ARG A 357 3.49 3.73 24.74
CA ARG A 357 3.83 5.03 24.15
C ARG A 357 3.65 6.18 25.14
N LYS A 358 2.56 6.19 25.90
CA LYS A 358 2.33 7.19 26.96
C LYS A 358 3.38 7.10 28.06
N GLU A 359 3.77 5.89 28.45
CA GLU A 359 4.84 5.66 29.42
C GLU A 359 6.20 6.18 28.90
N GLU A 360 6.54 5.94 27.64
CA GLU A 360 7.76 6.47 27.00
C GLU A 360 7.74 8.00 26.90
N GLU A 361 6.62 8.59 26.49
CA GLU A 361 6.46 10.06 26.42
C GLU A 361 6.62 10.67 27.83
N GLN A 362 5.98 10.10 28.85
CA GLN A 362 6.17 10.54 30.24
C GLN A 362 7.59 10.37 30.75
N ARG A 363 8.29 9.28 30.37
CA ARG A 363 9.69 9.07 30.73
C ARG A 363 10.59 10.12 30.08
N ARG A 364 10.34 10.48 28.82
CA ARG A 364 11.07 11.55 28.12
C ARG A 364 10.83 12.91 28.76
N GLU A 365 9.58 13.24 29.07
CA GLU A 365 9.25 14.50 29.75
C GLU A 365 9.91 14.61 31.13
N ARG A 366 9.99 13.50 31.90
CA ARG A 366 10.72 13.46 33.18
C ARG A 366 12.23 13.59 33.01
N ALA A 367 12.80 13.01 31.96
CA ALA A 367 14.23 13.12 31.67
C ALA A 367 14.60 14.56 31.29
N ASP A 368 13.84 15.19 30.39
CA ASP A 368 14.08 16.56 29.94
C ASP A 368 13.81 17.60 31.05
N GLY A 369 12.88 17.32 31.97
CA GLY A 369 12.60 18.18 33.13
C GLY A 369 13.69 18.19 34.22
N THR A 370 14.66 17.26 34.18
CA THR A 370 15.68 17.13 35.24
C THR A 370 16.99 17.88 34.92
N GLU A 371 17.23 18.28 33.67
CA GLU A 371 18.46 19.01 33.28
C GLU A 371 18.40 20.54 33.52
N GLY A 372 17.25 21.11 33.84
CA GLY A 372 17.10 22.55 34.08
C GLY A 372 17.46 23.06 35.50
N GLY A 373 17.92 22.17 36.39
CA GLY A 373 17.98 22.44 37.84
C GLY A 373 19.30 22.06 38.52
N ARG A 374 20.45 22.50 38.02
CA ARG A 374 21.67 22.57 38.84
C ARG A 374 22.03 24.04 39.12
N PRO A 375 21.75 24.57 40.32
CA PRO A 375 22.34 25.84 40.72
C PRO A 375 23.85 25.66 40.88
N ALA A 376 24.61 26.54 40.24
CA ALA A 376 26.03 26.70 40.48
C ALA A 376 26.24 27.06 41.96
N ALA A 377 26.63 26.08 42.76
CA ALA A 377 27.06 26.32 44.13
C ALA A 377 28.37 27.11 44.08
N ALA A 378 28.28 28.39 44.42
CA ALA A 378 29.41 29.27 44.64
C ALA A 378 30.31 28.68 45.72
N ALA A 379 31.59 28.54 45.38
CA ALA A 379 32.66 28.27 46.33
C ALA A 379 32.86 29.51 47.21
N SER A 380 32.74 29.34 48.53
CA SER A 380 33.20 30.32 49.51
C SER A 380 33.78 29.62 50.74
N ALA A 381 34.92 30.14 51.19
CA ALA A 381 35.71 29.84 52.39
C ALA A 381 36.56 28.55 52.28
N THR A 382 37.87 28.58 52.53
CA THR A 382 38.52 29.13 53.73
C THR A 382 39.91 29.77 53.49
N ALA A 383 40.21 30.79 54.31
CA ALA A 383 41.54 31.20 54.73
C ALA A 383 42.03 30.32 55.89
#